data_AF-A0A9E7GHD9-F1
#
_entry.id   AF-A0A9E7GHD9-F1
#
_cell.length_a   1.000
_cell.length_b   1.000
_cell.length_c   1.000
_cell.angle_alpha   90.00
_cell.angle_beta   90.00
_cell.angle_gamma   90.00
#
_symmetry.space_group_name_H-M   'P 1'
#
loop_
_entity.id
_entity.type
_entity.pdbx_description
1 polymer ?
#
loop_
_entity_poly.entity_id
_entity_poly.type
_entity_poly.pdbx_seq_one_letter_code
_entity_poly.pdbx_strand_id
1 'polypeptide(L)'
;MLDSVRSFNDDNEKKKSKFVPLRVAARIFDFLASPCSSLTTNSEEPPAAPAPTVLSPVMAESAGMPAAAAEDGMVEVAAMQKAVKQLHFGEREEIKVAAVAEIKKLAAGYPGRKRLLAALGVIPPLVSMIVELQDDHRRQPVVETLIVLAHGSFKNKALIVDAGLLVKLQHLTNTEDLPRNQRLASLLLSISFLAKTQSPVNPIRMLPFLIEIFTATETTDETKLTCLATLYNLSTKLDNIRAIVSSGAVHILLKLTQNKKASEGALATLGNLMLSETGKRAIEEDSMVPEALMESMAWEDEPKCQELAAYLLMVLAHRSRTQRQKMAELGIVPLVLEVALLGSPIAQKRALKILQWFKDEGSARTGGHSGPQADQFSLPSSSAGKQQIRECRRAVKKMVKQSLDRNMQVITRRAHASEDFSWFKSLAASSSSKSLPY
;
A
#
# COMPACT_ATOMS: atom_id res chain seq x y z
N MET A 1 40.20 11.93 1.81
CA MET A 1 39.13 10.96 1.45
C MET A 1 37.73 11.43 1.88
N LEU A 2 37.58 12.17 3.00
CA LEU A 2 36.30 12.72 3.46
C LEU A 2 35.75 13.87 2.60
N ASP A 3 36.60 14.69 1.97
CA ASP A 3 36.13 15.81 1.12
C ASP A 3 35.62 15.37 -0.26
N SER A 4 36.09 14.23 -0.77
CA SER A 4 35.65 13.70 -2.07
C SER A 4 34.25 13.08 -1.99
N VAL A 5 33.91 12.42 -0.88
CA VAL A 5 32.57 11.86 -0.63
C VAL A 5 31.53 12.96 -0.43
N ARG A 6 31.91 14.09 0.20
CA ARG A 6 31.04 15.25 0.38
C ARG A 6 30.73 15.94 -0.95
N SER A 7 31.73 16.15 -1.80
CA SER A 7 31.54 16.71 -3.15
C SER A 7 30.67 15.82 -4.05
N PHE A 8 30.84 14.49 -3.96
CA PHE A 8 30.08 13.56 -4.79
C PHE A 8 28.59 13.48 -4.40
N ASN A 9 28.26 13.57 -3.11
CA ASN A 9 26.87 13.66 -2.65
C ASN A 9 26.23 15.00 -3.01
N ASP A 10 26.96 16.10 -2.87
CA ASP A 10 26.47 17.46 -3.16
C ASP A 10 26.19 17.66 -4.66
N ASP A 11 26.99 17.06 -5.54
CA ASP A 11 26.78 17.06 -7.00
C ASP A 11 25.63 16.14 -7.43
N ASN A 12 25.37 15.05 -6.71
CA ASN A 12 24.24 14.15 -6.98
C ASN A 12 22.91 14.76 -6.50
N GLU A 13 22.90 15.45 -5.35
CA GLU A 13 21.75 16.25 -4.90
C GLU A 13 21.47 17.44 -5.82
N LYS A 14 22.50 18.19 -6.23
CA LYS A 14 22.33 19.29 -7.20
C LYS A 14 21.86 18.80 -8.57
N LYS A 15 22.26 17.61 -9.00
CA LYS A 15 21.75 16.98 -10.24
C LYS A 15 20.30 16.51 -10.07
N LYS A 16 19.93 15.83 -8.98
CA LYS A 16 18.53 15.43 -8.71
C LYS A 16 17.61 16.64 -8.58
N SER A 17 18.01 17.66 -7.82
CA SER A 17 17.28 18.92 -7.61
C SER A 17 17.05 19.72 -8.90
N LYS A 18 18.02 19.73 -9.84
CA LYS A 18 17.87 20.39 -11.15
C LYS A 18 17.08 19.57 -12.17
N PHE A 19 17.05 18.23 -12.04
CA PHE A 19 16.33 17.35 -12.95
C PHE A 19 14.81 17.35 -12.73
N VAL A 20 14.34 17.57 -11.49
CA VAL A 20 12.90 17.63 -11.19
C VAL A 20 12.22 18.82 -11.90
N PRO A 21 12.70 20.08 -11.82
CA PRO A 21 12.08 21.21 -12.53
C PRO A 21 12.07 21.07 -14.06
N LEU A 22 13.12 20.49 -14.64
CA LEU A 22 13.23 20.31 -16.10
C LEU A 22 12.29 19.22 -16.62
N ARG A 23 12.13 18.11 -15.89
CA ARG A 23 11.14 17.06 -16.22
C ARG A 23 9.71 17.57 -16.07
N VAL A 24 9.43 18.29 -14.97
CA VAL A 24 8.11 18.92 -14.71
C VAL A 24 7.73 19.87 -15.85
N ALA A 25 8.63 20.78 -16.25
CA ALA A 25 8.35 21.77 -17.28
C ALA A 25 8.12 21.13 -18.65
N ALA A 26 8.93 20.13 -19.02
CA ALA A 26 8.76 19.39 -20.27
C ALA A 26 7.41 18.67 -20.31
N ARG A 27 6.98 18.03 -19.21
CA ARG A 27 5.70 17.31 -19.14
C ARG A 27 4.48 18.21 -19.12
N ILE A 28 4.53 19.33 -18.39
CA ILE A 28 3.47 20.34 -18.47
C ILE A 28 3.36 20.86 -19.91
N PHE A 29 4.50 21.06 -20.58
CA PHE A 29 4.53 21.48 -21.97
C PHE A 29 3.97 20.40 -22.91
N ASP A 30 4.33 19.13 -22.74
CA ASP A 30 3.85 17.99 -23.52
C ASP A 30 2.35 17.73 -23.30
N PHE A 31 1.85 17.88 -22.07
CA PHE A 31 0.43 17.81 -21.76
C PHE A 31 -0.35 18.94 -22.41
N LEU A 32 0.17 20.17 -22.33
CA LEU A 32 -0.44 21.33 -23.00
C LEU A 32 -0.35 21.26 -24.53
N ALA A 33 0.63 20.52 -25.06
CA ALA A 33 0.83 20.27 -26.49
C ALA A 33 0.07 19.02 -27.00
N SER A 34 -0.34 18.12 -26.11
CA SER A 34 -1.08 16.90 -26.47
C SER A 34 -2.54 17.21 -26.83
N PRO A 35 -3.06 16.72 -27.96
CA PRO A 35 -4.48 16.81 -28.27
C PRO A 35 -5.28 15.97 -27.26
N CYS A 36 -6.26 16.56 -26.57
CA CYS A 36 -7.13 15.88 -25.61
C CYS A 36 -7.71 14.57 -26.19
N SER A 37 -7.21 13.44 -25.71
CA SER A 37 -7.81 12.13 -25.87
C SER A 37 -8.55 11.73 -24.57
N SER A 38 -9.87 11.62 -24.70
CA SER A 38 -10.78 10.76 -23.94
C SER A 38 -10.70 10.76 -22.40
N LEU A 39 -11.52 11.62 -21.78
CA LEU A 39 -12.32 11.22 -20.60
C LEU A 39 -13.46 10.32 -21.11
N THR A 40 -13.21 9.02 -21.25
CA THR A 40 -14.31 8.05 -21.32
C THR A 40 -14.72 7.71 -19.90
N THR A 41 -15.85 8.25 -19.48
CA THR A 41 -16.64 7.70 -18.38
C THR A 41 -17.08 6.30 -18.80
N ASN A 42 -16.42 5.26 -18.30
CA ASN A 42 -16.97 3.90 -18.37
C ASN A 42 -18.14 3.84 -17.38
N SER A 43 -19.32 4.21 -17.86
CA SER A 43 -20.58 3.78 -17.27
C SER A 43 -20.78 2.32 -17.68
N GLU A 44 -20.28 1.38 -16.89
CA GLU A 44 -20.72 -0.01 -17.00
C GLU A 44 -22.14 -0.11 -16.43
N GLU A 45 -23.09 -0.36 -17.33
CA GLU A 45 -24.46 -0.75 -17.02
C GLU A 45 -24.44 -2.21 -16.51
N PRO A 46 -25.08 -2.53 -15.37
CA PRO A 46 -25.04 -3.88 -14.81
C PRO A 46 -25.92 -4.84 -15.63
N PRO A 47 -25.50 -6.11 -15.83
CA PRO A 47 -26.33 -7.07 -16.53
C PRO A 47 -27.58 -7.43 -15.70
N ALA A 48 -28.70 -7.56 -16.41
CA ALA A 48 -30.01 -7.89 -15.88
C ALA A 48 -30.01 -9.22 -15.10
N ALA A 49 -30.65 -9.19 -13.93
CA ALA A 49 -30.91 -10.36 -13.09
C ALA A 49 -31.88 -11.34 -13.77
N PRO A 50 -31.66 -12.67 -13.69
CA PRO A 50 -32.70 -13.62 -14.01
C PRO A 50 -33.78 -13.63 -12.91
N ALA A 51 -35.04 -13.69 -13.35
CA ALA A 51 -36.24 -13.73 -12.51
C ALA A 51 -36.32 -14.99 -11.62
N PRO A 52 -37.07 -14.95 -10.50
CA PRO A 52 -37.13 -16.04 -9.54
C PRO A 52 -38.03 -17.17 -10.04
N THR A 53 -37.46 -18.35 -10.24
CA THR A 53 -38.25 -19.57 -10.44
C THR A 53 -38.78 -20.04 -9.08
N VAL A 54 -40.11 -20.06 -8.98
CA VAL A 54 -40.90 -20.54 -7.85
C VAL A 54 -40.54 -22.00 -7.54
N LEU A 55 -40.05 -22.26 -6.33
CA LEU A 55 -39.92 -23.60 -5.76
C LEU A 55 -41.19 -23.95 -4.98
N SER A 56 -41.96 -24.90 -5.51
CA SER A 56 -43.02 -25.63 -4.80
C SER A 56 -42.42 -26.56 -3.73
N PRO A 57 -43.16 -26.92 -2.67
CA PRO A 57 -42.61 -27.67 -1.54
C PRO A 57 -42.44 -29.15 -1.92
N VAL A 58 -41.20 -29.63 -1.92
CA VAL A 58 -40.92 -31.07 -1.94
C VAL A 58 -40.86 -31.55 -0.50
N MET A 59 -41.74 -32.52 -0.23
CA MET A 59 -41.91 -33.25 1.01
C MET A 59 -40.57 -33.76 1.56
N ALA A 60 -40.47 -33.72 2.89
CA ALA A 60 -39.42 -34.39 3.64
C ALA A 60 -39.36 -35.87 3.29
N GLU A 61 -38.22 -36.30 2.74
CA GLU A 61 -37.87 -37.71 2.66
C GLU A 61 -36.50 -37.89 3.31
N SER A 62 -36.52 -38.61 4.44
CA SER A 62 -35.34 -38.97 5.22
C SER A 62 -34.49 -39.97 4.43
N ALA A 63 -33.59 -39.48 3.60
CA ALA A 63 -32.57 -40.30 2.97
C ALA A 63 -31.35 -40.40 3.89
N GLY A 64 -31.12 -41.60 4.44
CA GLY A 64 -29.99 -41.90 5.30
C GLY A 64 -28.65 -41.54 4.67
N MET A 65 -27.72 -41.04 5.48
CA MET A 65 -26.35 -40.80 5.06
C MET A 65 -25.74 -42.09 4.51
N PRO A 66 -25.03 -42.05 3.36
CA PRO A 66 -24.37 -43.25 2.83
C PRO A 66 -23.31 -43.74 3.83
N ALA A 67 -23.35 -45.04 4.16
CA ALA A 67 -22.47 -45.67 5.15
C ALA A 67 -20.97 -45.40 4.91
N ALA A 68 -20.55 -45.25 3.64
CA ALA A 68 -19.18 -44.92 3.27
C ALA A 68 -18.72 -43.53 3.77
N ALA A 69 -19.61 -42.53 3.83
CA ALA A 69 -19.27 -41.20 4.36
C ALA A 69 -19.22 -41.19 5.91
N ALA A 70 -19.97 -42.09 6.56
CA ALA A 70 -19.92 -42.28 7.99
C ALA A 70 -18.65 -43.05 8.42
N GLU A 71 -18.23 -44.05 7.64
CA GLU A 71 -16.98 -44.78 7.86
C GLU A 71 -15.75 -43.88 7.64
N ASP A 72 -15.72 -43.09 6.57
CA ASP A 72 -14.63 -42.14 6.30
C ASP A 72 -14.51 -41.09 7.43
N GLY A 73 -15.64 -40.56 7.91
CA GLY A 73 -15.67 -39.67 9.07
C GLY A 73 -15.18 -40.31 10.37
N MET A 74 -15.47 -41.59 10.60
CA MET A 74 -15.04 -42.31 11.81
C MET A 74 -13.54 -42.64 11.79
N VAL A 75 -13.00 -43.00 10.62
CA VAL A 75 -11.56 -43.19 10.41
C VAL A 75 -10.78 -41.90 10.65
N GLU A 76 -11.31 -40.76 10.18
CA GLU A 76 -10.70 -39.46 10.40
C GLU A 76 -10.69 -39.01 11.87
N VAL A 77 -11.78 -39.27 12.61
CA VAL A 77 -11.85 -38.98 14.05
C VAL A 77 -10.84 -39.84 14.82
N ALA A 78 -10.70 -41.11 14.48
CA ALA A 78 -9.71 -42.00 15.09
C ALA A 78 -8.27 -41.54 14.77
N ALA A 79 -7.99 -41.13 13.53
CA ALA A 79 -6.70 -40.58 13.12
C ALA A 79 -6.35 -39.31 13.92
N MET A 80 -7.33 -38.42 14.09
CA MET A 80 -7.18 -37.20 14.89
C MET A 80 -6.94 -37.49 16.38
N GLN A 81 -7.69 -38.40 16.98
CA GLN A 81 -7.45 -38.82 18.37
C GLN A 81 -6.05 -39.43 18.55
N LYS A 82 -5.62 -40.29 17.62
CA LYS A 82 -4.28 -40.88 17.62
C LYS A 82 -3.20 -39.79 17.54
N ALA A 83 -3.32 -38.86 16.59
CA ALA A 83 -2.35 -37.79 16.43
C ALA A 83 -2.29 -36.86 17.66
N VAL A 84 -3.44 -36.49 18.23
CA VAL A 84 -3.52 -35.70 19.46
C VAL A 84 -2.85 -36.44 20.62
N LYS A 85 -3.12 -37.74 20.79
CA LYS A 85 -2.50 -38.56 21.83
C LYS A 85 -0.98 -38.64 21.67
N GLN A 86 -0.50 -38.84 20.44
CA GLN A 86 0.92 -38.91 20.13
C GLN A 86 1.64 -37.56 20.36
N LEU A 87 0.97 -36.44 20.06
CA LEU A 87 1.51 -35.11 20.34
C LEU A 87 1.73 -34.87 21.85
N HIS A 88 0.73 -35.24 22.67
CA HIS A 88 0.77 -35.00 24.13
C HIS A 88 1.63 -36.01 24.89
N PHE A 89 1.52 -37.29 24.54
CA PHE A 89 2.07 -38.41 25.33
C PHE A 89 3.15 -39.21 24.58
N GLY A 90 3.57 -38.77 23.38
CA GLY A 90 4.67 -39.41 22.68
C GLY A 90 5.97 -39.30 23.47
N GLU A 91 6.52 -40.44 23.89
CA GLU A 91 7.76 -40.48 24.69
C GLU A 91 8.98 -39.99 23.90
N ARG A 92 8.99 -40.29 22.60
CA ARG A 92 10.06 -39.87 21.68
C ARG A 92 9.62 -38.65 20.89
N GLU A 93 10.54 -37.73 20.69
CA GLU A 93 10.27 -36.55 19.89
C GLU A 93 9.93 -36.88 18.43
N GLU A 94 10.44 -37.99 17.87
CA GLU A 94 10.08 -38.51 16.54
C GLU A 94 8.58 -38.79 16.42
N ILE A 95 7.98 -39.35 17.47
CA ILE A 95 6.54 -39.65 17.54
C ILE A 95 5.75 -38.34 17.55
N LYS A 96 6.22 -37.34 18.32
CA LYS A 96 5.59 -36.02 18.35
C LYS A 96 5.67 -35.33 16.99
N VAL A 97 6.82 -35.38 16.31
CA VAL A 97 7.01 -34.78 14.97
C VAL A 97 6.14 -35.48 13.92
N ALA A 98 6.03 -36.81 13.96
CA ALA A 98 5.10 -37.55 13.10
C ALA A 98 3.63 -37.13 13.36
N ALA A 99 3.26 -36.93 14.63
CA ALA A 99 1.94 -36.42 15.00
C ALA A 99 1.68 -35.01 14.46
N VAL A 100 2.68 -34.12 14.47
CA VAL A 100 2.59 -32.77 13.88
C VAL A 100 2.26 -32.85 12.39
N ALA A 101 2.94 -33.73 11.64
CA ALA A 101 2.67 -33.92 10.22
C ALA A 101 1.23 -34.38 9.95
N GLU A 102 0.73 -35.33 10.75
CA GLU A 102 -0.65 -35.81 10.63
C GLU A 102 -1.66 -34.73 11.02
N ILE A 103 -1.42 -33.97 12.09
CA ILE A 103 -2.26 -32.83 12.49
C ILE A 103 -2.31 -31.78 11.37
N LYS A 104 -1.19 -31.47 10.73
CA LYS A 104 -1.15 -30.53 9.59
C LYS A 104 -2.04 -31.02 8.44
N LYS A 105 -1.94 -32.29 8.08
CA LYS A 105 -2.76 -32.92 7.03
C LYS A 105 -4.24 -32.86 7.38
N LEU A 106 -4.62 -33.23 8.61
CA LEU A 106 -6.00 -33.17 9.08
C LEU A 106 -6.55 -31.73 9.11
N ALA A 107 -5.71 -30.76 9.52
CA ALA A 107 -6.07 -29.35 9.56
C ALA A 107 -6.22 -28.71 8.18
N ALA A 108 -5.59 -29.27 7.14
CA ALA A 108 -5.66 -28.77 5.77
C ALA A 108 -7.04 -28.99 5.10
N GLY A 109 -7.92 -29.79 5.72
CA GLY A 109 -9.31 -29.94 5.28
C GLY A 109 -10.18 -28.71 5.55
N TYR A 110 -11.45 -28.92 5.90
CA TYR A 110 -12.41 -27.84 6.10
C TYR A 110 -12.22 -27.08 7.44
N PRO A 111 -12.68 -25.81 7.57
CA PRO A 111 -12.45 -24.97 8.75
C PRO A 111 -12.91 -25.57 10.09
N GLY A 112 -13.90 -26.46 10.08
CA GLY A 112 -14.37 -27.18 11.26
C GLY A 112 -13.31 -28.05 11.91
N ARG A 113 -12.45 -28.72 11.11
CA ARG A 113 -11.35 -29.56 11.63
C ARG A 113 -10.33 -28.74 12.41
N LYS A 114 -9.97 -27.57 11.90
CA LYS A 114 -9.05 -26.64 12.58
C LYS A 114 -9.57 -26.22 13.95
N ARG A 115 -10.89 -25.97 14.07
CA ARG A 115 -11.54 -25.63 15.34
C ARG A 115 -11.57 -26.81 16.29
N LEU A 116 -11.87 -28.02 15.78
CA LEU A 116 -11.89 -29.25 16.58
C LEU A 116 -10.49 -29.60 17.10
N LEU A 117 -9.47 -29.60 16.24
CA LEU A 117 -8.07 -29.82 16.65
C LEU A 117 -7.64 -28.82 17.73
N ALA A 118 -7.98 -27.54 17.57
CA ALA A 118 -7.71 -26.54 18.59
C ALA A 118 -8.45 -26.82 19.91
N ALA A 119 -9.71 -27.26 19.86
CA ALA A 119 -10.49 -27.66 21.03
C ALA A 119 -9.95 -28.92 21.72
N LEU A 120 -9.31 -29.82 20.96
CA LEU A 120 -8.57 -30.98 21.46
C LEU A 120 -7.18 -30.61 22.05
N GLY A 121 -6.86 -29.31 22.16
CA GLY A 121 -5.69 -28.85 22.89
C GLY A 121 -4.36 -28.99 22.15
N VAL A 122 -4.35 -29.10 20.81
CA VAL A 122 -3.07 -29.25 20.08
C VAL A 122 -2.19 -28.00 20.10
N ILE A 123 -2.75 -26.81 20.32
CA ILE A 123 -2.02 -25.54 20.18
C ILE A 123 -0.93 -25.35 21.24
N PRO A 124 -1.20 -25.50 22.56
CA PRO A 124 -0.15 -25.30 23.57
C PRO A 124 1.07 -26.23 23.41
N PRO A 125 0.92 -27.55 23.16
CA PRO A 125 2.08 -28.42 22.88
C PRO A 125 2.85 -27.98 21.63
N LEU A 126 2.17 -27.60 20.54
CA LEU A 126 2.84 -27.10 19.34
C LEU A 126 3.66 -25.85 19.62
N VAL A 127 3.13 -24.90 20.40
CA VAL A 127 3.85 -23.68 20.79
C VAL A 127 5.05 -23.98 21.70
N SER A 128 4.95 -24.98 22.59
CA SER A 128 6.08 -25.41 23.42
C SER A 128 7.18 -26.05 22.59
N MET A 129 6.81 -26.96 21.68
CA MET A 129 7.73 -27.68 20.80
C MET A 129 8.59 -26.76 19.93
N ILE A 130 8.07 -25.60 19.50
CA ILE A 130 8.85 -24.65 18.68
C ILE A 130 10.12 -24.16 19.42
N VAL A 131 10.07 -24.06 20.75
CA VAL A 131 11.24 -23.66 21.57
C VAL A 131 12.08 -24.86 21.99
N GLU A 132 11.46 -26.00 22.29
CA GLU A 132 12.15 -27.20 22.79
C GLU A 132 13.02 -27.87 21.72
N LEU A 133 12.52 -27.95 20.48
CA LEU A 133 13.23 -28.58 19.37
C LEU A 133 14.49 -27.78 19.02
N GLN A 134 15.64 -28.44 19.02
CA GLN A 134 16.92 -27.83 18.63
C GLN A 134 17.17 -27.86 17.12
N ASP A 135 16.63 -28.88 16.44
CA ASP A 135 16.76 -29.07 15.00
C ASP A 135 15.73 -28.25 14.23
N ASP A 136 16.21 -27.32 13.41
CA ASP A 136 15.39 -26.45 12.57
C ASP A 136 14.53 -27.24 11.56
N HIS A 137 15.04 -28.37 11.03
CA HIS A 137 14.27 -29.22 10.12
C HIS A 137 13.02 -29.82 10.79
N ARG A 138 13.08 -30.03 12.11
CA ARG A 138 11.98 -30.59 12.91
C ARG A 138 11.09 -29.50 13.48
N ARG A 139 11.64 -28.32 13.75
CA ARG A 139 10.90 -27.12 14.18
C ARG A 139 10.00 -26.57 13.07
N GLN A 140 10.48 -26.59 11.83
CA GLN A 140 9.78 -26.00 10.69
C GLN A 140 8.37 -26.56 10.46
N PRO A 141 8.13 -27.90 10.44
CA PRO A 141 6.78 -28.47 10.35
C PRO A 141 5.83 -27.99 11.45
N VAL A 142 6.34 -27.68 12.66
CA VAL A 142 5.53 -27.19 13.77
C VAL A 142 5.00 -25.78 13.48
N VAL A 143 5.87 -24.88 13.00
CA VAL A 143 5.49 -23.52 12.60
C VAL A 143 4.48 -23.56 11.45
N GLU A 144 4.71 -24.40 10.44
CA GLU A 144 3.79 -24.59 9.33
C GLU A 144 2.42 -25.11 9.78
N THR A 145 2.39 -26.00 10.76
CA THR A 145 1.14 -26.51 11.34
C THR A 145 0.37 -25.40 12.07
N LEU A 146 1.05 -24.54 12.83
CA LEU A 146 0.42 -23.37 13.45
C LEU A 146 -0.13 -22.39 12.41
N ILE A 147 0.56 -22.18 11.28
CA ILE A 147 0.05 -21.34 10.18
C ILE A 147 -1.26 -21.92 9.62
N VAL A 148 -1.30 -23.24 9.36
CA VAL A 148 -2.51 -23.92 8.86
C VAL A 148 -3.67 -23.80 9.85
N LEU A 149 -3.40 -24.00 11.15
CA LEU A 149 -4.40 -23.87 12.21
C LEU A 149 -4.90 -22.43 12.39
N ALA A 150 -4.03 -21.44 12.23
CA ALA A 150 -4.38 -20.02 12.31
C ALA A 150 -5.20 -19.54 11.10
N HIS A 151 -5.00 -20.14 9.93
CA HIS A 151 -5.63 -19.71 8.69
C HIS A 151 -7.15 -19.82 8.74
N GLY A 152 -7.83 -18.67 8.59
CA GLY A 152 -9.29 -18.56 8.58
C GLY A 152 -9.97 -18.65 9.96
N SER A 153 -9.23 -18.69 11.07
CA SER A 153 -9.81 -18.81 12.42
C SER A 153 -9.23 -17.78 13.40
N PHE A 154 -10.00 -16.73 13.71
CA PHE A 154 -9.61 -15.77 14.75
C PHE A 154 -9.49 -16.41 16.14
N LYS A 155 -10.34 -17.38 16.46
CA LYS A 155 -10.27 -18.12 17.72
C LYS A 155 -8.95 -18.88 17.85
N ASN A 156 -8.51 -19.57 16.80
CA ASN A 156 -7.25 -20.31 16.83
C ASN A 156 -6.05 -19.35 16.93
N LYS A 157 -6.09 -18.21 16.24
CA LYS A 157 -5.06 -17.17 16.38
C LYS A 157 -4.95 -16.67 17.83
N ALA A 158 -6.07 -16.42 18.50
CA ALA A 158 -6.08 -16.02 19.90
C ALA A 158 -5.48 -17.11 20.79
N LEU A 159 -5.88 -18.38 20.61
CA LEU A 159 -5.29 -19.51 21.34
C LEU A 159 -3.78 -19.66 21.15
N ILE A 160 -3.26 -19.36 19.95
CA ILE A 160 -1.80 -19.37 19.68
C ILE A 160 -1.09 -18.27 20.48
N VAL A 161 -1.70 -17.09 20.59
CA VAL A 161 -1.17 -15.99 21.40
C VAL A 161 -1.25 -16.33 22.89
N ASP A 162 -2.38 -16.87 23.35
CA ASP A 162 -2.61 -17.26 24.75
C ASP A 162 -1.67 -18.39 25.19
N ALA A 163 -1.31 -19.30 24.27
CA ALA A 163 -0.29 -20.32 24.49
C ALA A 163 1.15 -19.75 24.62
N GLY A 164 1.32 -18.42 24.51
CA GLY A 164 2.57 -17.74 24.81
C GLY A 164 3.53 -17.62 23.63
N LEU A 165 3.08 -17.78 22.38
CA LEU A 165 3.94 -17.68 21.20
C LEU A 165 4.75 -16.36 21.19
N LEU A 166 4.10 -15.24 21.48
CA LEU A 166 4.75 -13.92 21.45
C LEU A 166 5.79 -13.74 22.55
N VAL A 167 5.62 -14.40 23.70
CA VAL A 167 6.63 -14.40 24.77
C VAL A 167 7.85 -15.21 24.33
N LYS A 168 7.61 -16.32 23.63
CA LYS A 168 8.65 -17.22 23.14
C LYS A 168 9.41 -16.70 21.92
N LEU A 169 8.88 -15.71 21.19
CA LEU A 169 9.43 -15.21 19.93
C LEU A 169 10.92 -14.80 20.02
N GLN A 170 11.35 -14.22 21.15
CA GLN A 170 12.74 -13.84 21.38
C GLN A 170 13.73 -15.03 21.33
N HIS A 171 13.27 -16.24 21.65
CA HIS A 171 14.09 -17.46 21.60
C HIS A 171 14.08 -18.13 20.22
N LEU A 172 13.22 -17.66 19.31
CA LEU A 172 13.04 -18.22 17.97
C LEU A 172 13.71 -17.40 16.87
N THR A 173 14.16 -16.20 17.25
CA THR A 173 14.74 -15.25 16.32
C THR A 173 16.24 -15.54 16.22
N ASN A 174 16.72 -15.78 15.01
CA ASN A 174 18.15 -15.73 14.71
C ASN A 174 18.29 -15.32 13.24
N THR A 175 19.14 -14.32 13.01
CA THR A 175 19.35 -13.61 11.75
C THR A 175 19.85 -14.47 10.60
N GLU A 176 20.54 -15.58 10.88
CA GLU A 176 21.23 -16.39 9.86
C GLU A 176 20.31 -17.44 9.20
N ASP A 177 19.16 -17.75 9.79
CA ASP A 177 18.23 -18.76 9.26
C ASP A 177 17.05 -18.10 8.53
N LEU A 178 17.28 -17.85 7.25
CA LEU A 178 16.31 -17.22 6.36
C LEU A 178 15.00 -18.02 6.19
N PRO A 179 15.02 -19.34 5.92
CA PRO A 179 13.79 -20.15 5.81
C PRO A 179 12.91 -20.16 7.06
N ARG A 180 13.51 -20.16 8.26
CA ARG A 180 12.77 -20.08 9.53
C ARG A 180 12.13 -18.72 9.70
N ASN A 181 12.87 -17.64 9.49
CA ASN A 181 12.39 -16.27 9.65
C ASN A 181 11.21 -15.97 8.71
N GLN A 182 11.24 -16.48 7.47
CA GLN A 182 10.13 -16.34 6.52
C GLN A 182 8.83 -16.98 7.03
N ARG A 183 8.92 -18.17 7.63
CA ARG A 183 7.75 -18.89 8.17
C ARG A 183 7.23 -18.23 9.45
N LEU A 184 8.12 -17.80 10.33
CA LEU A 184 7.75 -17.02 11.51
C LEU A 184 7.05 -15.71 11.11
N ALA A 185 7.60 -14.98 10.13
CA ALA A 185 6.96 -13.78 9.59
C ALA A 185 5.55 -14.07 9.04
N SER A 186 5.36 -15.20 8.35
CA SER A 186 4.05 -15.62 7.83
C SER A 186 3.05 -15.93 8.96
N LEU A 187 3.50 -16.58 10.04
CA LEU A 187 2.69 -16.84 11.22
C LEU A 187 2.30 -15.54 11.94
N LEU A 188 3.26 -14.62 12.12
CA LEU A 188 3.03 -13.30 12.72
C LEU A 188 2.08 -12.45 11.87
N LEU A 189 2.19 -12.50 10.54
CA LEU A 189 1.24 -11.86 9.65
C LEU A 189 -0.18 -12.41 9.89
N SER A 190 -0.34 -13.73 9.97
CA SER A 190 -1.64 -14.35 10.26
C SER A 190 -2.23 -13.89 11.59
N ILE A 191 -1.40 -13.78 12.64
CA ILE A 191 -1.77 -13.33 13.99
C ILE A 191 -2.11 -11.84 14.00
N SER A 192 -1.40 -11.00 13.25
CA SER A 192 -1.62 -9.54 13.21
C SER A 192 -3.03 -9.14 12.81
N PHE A 193 -3.77 -10.00 12.09
CA PHE A 193 -5.18 -9.78 11.79
C PHE A 193 -6.08 -9.69 13.05
N LEU A 194 -5.62 -10.18 14.21
CA LEU A 194 -6.29 -9.96 15.49
C LEU A 194 -6.35 -8.47 15.87
N ALA A 195 -5.50 -7.61 15.31
CA ALA A 195 -5.61 -6.16 15.52
C ALA A 195 -6.98 -5.58 15.10
N LYS A 196 -7.72 -6.29 14.22
CA LYS A 196 -9.05 -5.92 13.75
C LYS A 196 -10.20 -6.48 14.60
N THR A 197 -9.90 -7.18 15.69
CA THR A 197 -10.92 -7.82 16.57
C THR A 197 -11.02 -7.11 17.92
N GLN A 198 -12.00 -7.52 18.74
CA GLN A 198 -12.21 -6.98 20.10
C GLN A 198 -11.12 -7.41 21.10
N SER A 199 -10.30 -8.42 20.77
CA SER A 199 -9.19 -8.90 21.59
C SER A 199 -7.86 -8.71 20.83
N PRO A 200 -7.41 -7.45 20.65
CA PRO A 200 -6.27 -7.13 19.82
C PRO A 200 -4.96 -7.54 20.49
N VAL A 201 -4.01 -7.95 19.66
CA VAL A 201 -2.67 -8.33 20.09
C VAL A 201 -1.84 -7.09 20.41
N ASN A 202 -1.14 -7.12 21.55
CA ASN A 202 -0.14 -6.11 21.88
C ASN A 202 1.11 -6.30 20.99
N PRO A 203 1.49 -5.29 20.19
CA PRO A 203 2.57 -5.41 19.22
C PRO A 203 3.96 -5.44 19.84
N ILE A 204 4.14 -5.02 21.11
CA ILE A 204 5.45 -4.82 21.75
C ILE A 204 6.37 -6.04 21.60
N ARG A 205 5.80 -7.26 21.69
CA ARG A 205 6.58 -8.50 21.60
C ARG A 205 6.92 -8.90 20.16
N MET A 206 6.16 -8.41 19.17
CA MET A 206 6.41 -8.69 17.75
C MET A 206 7.41 -7.69 17.15
N LEU A 207 7.44 -6.45 17.66
CA LEU A 207 8.22 -5.37 17.06
C LEU A 207 9.73 -5.66 16.97
N PRO A 208 10.43 -6.18 18.00
CA PRO A 208 11.86 -6.48 17.89
C PRO A 208 12.18 -7.38 16.70
N PHE A 209 11.44 -8.48 16.52
CA PHE A 209 11.59 -9.39 15.38
C PHE A 209 11.37 -8.67 14.04
N LEU A 210 10.31 -7.86 13.92
CA LEU A 210 10.03 -7.14 12.68
C LEU A 210 11.15 -6.16 12.32
N ILE A 211 11.63 -5.39 13.31
CA ILE A 211 12.71 -4.41 13.13
C ILE A 211 14.00 -5.11 12.69
N GLU A 212 14.35 -6.22 13.34
CA GLU A 212 15.51 -7.03 13.01
C GLU A 212 15.49 -7.51 11.56
N ILE A 213 14.36 -8.05 11.09
CA ILE A 213 14.18 -8.50 9.69
C ILE A 213 14.32 -7.35 8.69
N PHE A 214 13.79 -6.17 9.00
CA PHE A 214 13.94 -5.00 8.12
C PHE A 214 15.40 -4.53 8.01
N THR A 215 16.15 -4.61 9.10
CA THR A 215 17.56 -4.17 9.15
C THR A 215 18.55 -5.22 8.64
N ALA A 216 18.14 -6.48 8.55
CA ALA A 216 18.99 -7.56 8.07
C ALA A 216 19.34 -7.39 6.57
N THR A 217 20.60 -7.65 6.25
CA THR A 217 21.16 -7.59 4.89
C THR A 217 20.80 -8.82 4.05
N GLU A 218 20.71 -9.98 4.70
CA GLU A 218 20.55 -11.28 4.02
C GLU A 218 19.09 -11.76 3.93
N THR A 219 18.11 -10.91 4.26
CA THR A 219 16.68 -11.27 4.21
C THR A 219 16.03 -11.00 2.86
N THR A 220 15.15 -11.91 2.41
CA THR A 220 14.45 -11.76 1.13
C THR A 220 13.46 -10.60 1.15
N ASP A 221 13.24 -10.01 -0.03
CA ASP A 221 12.22 -8.99 -0.24
C ASP A 221 10.82 -9.48 0.15
N GLU A 222 10.46 -10.74 -0.15
CA GLU A 222 9.14 -11.26 0.25
C GLU A 222 8.97 -11.30 1.77
N THR A 223 10.03 -11.62 2.50
CA THR A 223 10.02 -11.67 3.96
C THR A 223 9.86 -10.25 4.54
N LYS A 224 10.54 -9.25 3.96
CA LYS A 224 10.37 -7.84 4.32
C LYS A 224 8.95 -7.36 4.02
N LEU A 225 8.39 -7.70 2.86
CA LEU A 225 7.00 -7.37 2.51
C LEU A 225 5.99 -8.02 3.46
N THR A 226 6.24 -9.26 3.87
CA THR A 226 5.41 -9.97 4.87
C THR A 226 5.45 -9.26 6.23
N CYS A 227 6.64 -8.82 6.66
CA CYS A 227 6.81 -8.04 7.89
C CYS A 227 6.15 -6.66 7.78
N LEU A 228 6.22 -6.01 6.62
CA LEU A 228 5.55 -4.74 6.35
C LEU A 228 4.03 -4.87 6.43
N ALA A 229 3.46 -5.91 5.82
CA ALA A 229 2.03 -6.21 5.93
C ALA A 229 1.61 -6.49 7.39
N THR A 230 2.47 -7.14 8.16
CA THR A 230 2.27 -7.38 9.60
C THR A 230 2.21 -6.05 10.35
N LEU A 231 3.18 -5.17 10.12
CA LEU A 231 3.24 -3.85 10.75
C LEU A 231 2.07 -2.96 10.35
N TYR A 232 1.67 -2.99 9.07
CA TYR A 232 0.48 -2.32 8.58
C TYR A 232 -0.77 -2.75 9.35
N ASN A 233 -1.03 -4.05 9.48
CA ASN A 233 -2.17 -4.57 10.22
C ASN A 233 -2.16 -4.09 11.68
N LEU A 234 -1.01 -4.15 12.35
CA LEU A 234 -0.85 -3.67 13.73
C LEU A 234 -1.12 -2.16 13.84
N SER A 235 -0.69 -1.36 12.85
CA SER A 235 -0.86 0.10 12.83
C SER A 235 -2.31 0.57 12.67
N THR A 236 -3.22 -0.30 12.22
CA THR A 236 -4.64 0.05 12.07
C THR A 236 -5.34 0.35 13.41
N LYS A 237 -4.73 -0.05 14.53
CA LYS A 237 -5.22 0.25 15.88
C LYS A 237 -4.43 1.41 16.49
N LEU A 238 -5.12 2.49 16.87
CA LEU A 238 -4.48 3.68 17.43
C LEU A 238 -3.64 3.40 18.68
N ASP A 239 -4.09 2.49 19.57
CA ASP A 239 -3.36 2.11 20.79
C ASP A 239 -1.96 1.54 20.51
N ASN A 240 -1.77 0.93 19.34
CA ASN A 240 -0.52 0.31 18.94
C ASN A 240 0.52 1.33 18.45
N ILE A 241 0.08 2.51 18.01
CA ILE A 241 0.95 3.49 17.33
C ILE A 241 2.12 3.91 18.21
N ARG A 242 1.90 4.15 19.49
CA ARG A 242 2.97 4.53 20.42
C ARG A 242 4.08 3.47 20.46
N ALA A 243 3.71 2.20 20.56
CA ALA A 243 4.69 1.11 20.57
C ALA A 243 5.46 1.00 19.25
N ILE A 244 4.76 1.13 18.11
CA ILE A 244 5.37 1.08 16.77
C ILE A 244 6.36 2.24 16.57
N VAL A 245 6.00 3.44 17.02
CA VAL A 245 6.89 4.61 16.94
C VAL A 245 8.11 4.42 17.84
N SER A 246 7.91 3.97 19.08
CA SER A 246 9.00 3.72 20.03
C SER A 246 9.96 2.61 19.61
N SER A 247 9.56 1.70 18.70
CA SER A 247 10.47 0.68 18.16
C SER A 247 11.38 1.19 17.03
N GLY A 248 11.32 2.48 16.68
CA GLY A 248 12.12 3.06 15.59
C GLY A 248 11.59 2.74 14.19
N ALA A 249 10.35 2.26 14.07
CA ALA A 249 9.80 1.82 12.78
C ALA A 249 9.65 2.95 11.75
N VAL A 250 9.50 4.22 12.18
CA VAL A 250 9.28 5.37 11.29
C VAL A 250 10.41 5.51 10.27
N HIS A 251 11.66 5.53 10.72
CA HIS A 251 12.82 5.68 9.85
C HIS A 251 12.95 4.52 8.84
N ILE A 252 12.64 3.31 9.29
CA ILE A 252 12.65 2.11 8.43
C ILE A 252 11.56 2.20 7.36
N LEU A 253 10.35 2.60 7.74
CA LEU A 253 9.23 2.78 6.80
C LEU A 253 9.58 3.83 5.73
N LEU A 254 10.23 4.94 6.11
CA LEU A 254 10.69 5.96 5.15
C LEU A 254 11.72 5.43 4.16
N LYS A 255 12.64 4.57 4.60
CA LYS A 255 13.54 3.86 3.67
C LYS A 255 12.78 2.95 2.72
N LEU A 256 11.77 2.23 3.22
CA LEU A 256 10.95 1.33 2.41
C LEU A 256 10.09 2.07 1.37
N THR A 257 9.76 3.35 1.56
CA THR A 257 9.04 4.13 0.53
C THR A 257 9.84 4.30 -0.76
N GLN A 258 11.15 4.11 -0.72
CA GLN A 258 12.04 4.18 -1.89
C GLN A 258 12.07 2.88 -2.71
N ASN A 259 11.52 1.78 -2.18
CA ASN A 259 11.39 0.53 -2.92
C ASN A 259 9.98 0.43 -3.51
N LYS A 260 9.84 0.44 -4.84
CA LYS A 260 8.54 0.39 -5.54
C LYS A 260 7.62 -0.73 -5.03
N LYS A 261 8.15 -1.92 -4.76
CA LYS A 261 7.35 -3.07 -4.28
C LYS A 261 6.80 -2.88 -2.86
N ALA A 262 7.52 -2.14 -2.01
CA ALA A 262 7.17 -1.93 -0.61
C ALA A 262 6.49 -0.58 -0.34
N SER A 263 6.61 0.36 -1.28
CA SER A 263 6.29 1.78 -1.04
C SER A 263 4.84 1.99 -0.67
N GLU A 264 3.89 1.37 -1.38
CA GLU A 264 2.46 1.51 -1.06
C GLU A 264 2.16 1.09 0.38
N GLY A 265 2.65 -0.08 0.80
CA GLY A 265 2.45 -0.58 2.17
C GLY A 265 3.14 0.29 3.23
N ALA A 266 4.32 0.83 2.92
CA ALA A 266 5.07 1.70 3.81
C ALA A 266 4.37 3.06 3.99
N LEU A 267 3.94 3.69 2.88
CA LEU A 267 3.18 4.93 2.89
C LEU A 267 1.83 4.78 3.60
N ALA A 268 1.13 3.68 3.37
CA ALA A 268 -0.13 3.37 4.06
C ALA A 268 0.09 3.20 5.57
N THR A 269 1.17 2.53 5.97
CA THR A 269 1.53 2.36 7.39
C THR A 269 1.86 3.71 8.03
N LEU A 270 2.70 4.54 7.39
CA LEU A 270 2.98 5.91 7.84
C LEU A 270 1.68 6.74 7.98
N GLY A 271 0.75 6.58 7.05
CA GLY A 271 -0.57 7.23 7.09
C GLY A 271 -1.37 6.87 8.33
N ASN A 272 -1.35 5.61 8.75
CA ASN A 272 -1.98 5.18 10.00
C ASN A 272 -1.28 5.80 11.22
N LEU A 273 0.06 5.86 11.23
CA LEU A 273 0.80 6.45 12.36
C LEU A 273 0.49 7.95 12.54
N MET A 274 0.34 8.69 11.43
CA MET A 274 -0.01 10.12 11.43
C MET A 274 -1.39 10.43 12.03
N LEU A 275 -2.26 9.44 12.21
CA LEU A 275 -3.56 9.63 12.87
C LEU A 275 -3.43 9.94 14.37
N SER A 276 -2.24 9.71 14.95
CA SER A 276 -1.92 10.08 16.33
C SER A 276 -0.91 11.22 16.37
N GLU A 277 -0.98 12.06 17.40
CA GLU A 277 0.01 13.13 17.60
C GLU A 277 1.43 12.56 17.80
N THR A 278 1.55 11.43 18.50
CA THR A 278 2.84 10.75 18.71
C THR A 278 3.48 10.30 17.40
N GLY A 279 2.69 9.73 16.48
CA GLY A 279 3.19 9.27 15.20
C GLY A 279 3.44 10.42 14.23
N LYS A 280 2.54 11.42 14.21
CA LYS A 280 2.73 12.65 13.43
C LYS A 280 4.04 13.35 13.81
N ARG A 281 4.29 13.58 15.10
CA ARG A 281 5.52 14.23 15.57
C ARG A 281 6.77 13.42 15.19
N ALA A 282 6.76 12.11 15.40
CA ALA A 282 7.91 11.26 15.04
C ALA A 282 8.23 11.29 13.54
N ILE A 283 7.20 11.38 12.68
CA ILE A 283 7.37 11.57 11.24
C ILE A 283 7.91 12.98 10.96
N GLU A 284 7.36 14.04 11.57
CA GLU A 284 7.82 15.41 11.38
C GLU A 284 9.29 15.66 11.77
N GLU A 285 9.79 14.91 12.75
CA GLU A 285 11.15 15.00 13.28
C GLU A 285 12.20 14.26 12.43
N ASP A 286 11.79 13.27 11.64
CA ASP A 286 12.72 12.51 10.79
C ASP A 286 13.11 13.34 9.54
N SER A 287 14.42 13.55 9.35
CA SER A 287 14.96 14.38 8.28
C SER A 287 14.69 13.84 6.88
N MET A 288 14.45 12.53 6.73
CA MET A 288 14.23 11.88 5.45
C MET A 288 12.83 12.17 4.87
N VAL A 289 11.89 12.63 5.69
CA VAL A 289 10.46 12.73 5.31
C VAL A 289 10.20 13.56 4.05
N PRO A 290 10.65 14.82 3.96
CA PRO A 290 10.27 15.65 2.81
C PRO A 290 10.75 15.05 1.49
N GLU A 291 12.02 14.62 1.42
CA GLU A 291 12.60 14.02 0.22
C GLU A 291 11.95 12.68 -0.12
N ALA A 292 11.79 11.80 0.87
CA ALA A 292 11.26 10.47 0.62
C ALA A 292 9.83 10.49 0.09
N LEU A 293 8.99 11.36 0.64
CA LEU A 293 7.60 11.52 0.20
C LEU A 293 7.51 12.24 -1.14
N MET A 294 8.38 13.22 -1.41
CA MET A 294 8.46 13.87 -2.72
C MET A 294 8.85 12.89 -3.81
N GLU A 295 9.82 12.01 -3.55
CA GLU A 295 10.24 10.98 -4.51
C GLU A 295 9.09 10.02 -4.82
N SER A 296 8.38 9.50 -3.80
CA SER A 296 7.21 8.63 -4.02
C SER A 296 6.05 9.34 -4.72
N MET A 297 5.86 10.65 -4.48
CA MET A 297 4.83 11.45 -5.16
C MET A 297 5.15 11.71 -6.64
N ALA A 298 6.42 11.64 -7.03
CA ALA A 298 6.88 11.83 -8.41
C ALA A 298 6.73 10.58 -9.30
N TRP A 299 6.31 9.44 -8.75
CA TRP A 299 6.09 8.22 -9.52
C TRP A 299 4.76 8.27 -10.28
N GLU A 300 4.83 8.36 -11.60
CA GLU A 300 3.65 8.42 -12.47
C GLU A 300 2.99 7.06 -12.69
N ASP A 301 3.80 6.01 -12.72
CA ASP A 301 3.35 4.63 -12.95
C ASP A 301 2.75 3.99 -11.69
N GLU A 302 2.78 4.70 -10.56
CA GLU A 302 2.32 4.23 -9.24
C GLU A 302 1.28 5.19 -8.63
N PRO A 303 0.07 5.28 -9.21
CA PRO A 303 -0.94 6.27 -8.79
C PRO A 303 -1.32 6.12 -7.32
N LYS A 304 -1.30 4.90 -6.77
CA LYS A 304 -1.62 4.67 -5.37
C LYS A 304 -0.55 5.20 -4.42
N CYS A 305 0.73 5.01 -4.76
CA CYS A 305 1.84 5.59 -4.02
C CYS A 305 1.78 7.12 -4.09
N GLN A 306 1.53 7.69 -5.27
CA GLN A 306 1.38 9.12 -5.45
C GLN A 306 0.26 9.71 -4.56
N GLU A 307 -0.91 9.06 -4.53
CA GLU A 307 -2.03 9.48 -3.67
C GLU A 307 -1.65 9.49 -2.19
N LEU A 308 -1.05 8.39 -1.70
CA LEU A 308 -0.66 8.25 -0.30
C LEU A 308 0.41 9.27 0.08
N ALA A 309 1.44 9.45 -0.75
CA ALA A 309 2.49 10.43 -0.54
C ALA A 309 1.93 11.87 -0.51
N ALA A 310 1.05 12.22 -1.46
CA ALA A 310 0.37 13.52 -1.47
C ALA A 310 -0.49 13.74 -0.21
N TYR A 311 -1.11 12.69 0.33
CA TYR A 311 -1.85 12.77 1.60
C TYR A 311 -0.93 13.08 2.78
N LEU A 312 0.17 12.33 2.93
CA LEU A 312 1.14 12.55 4.01
C LEU A 312 1.72 13.97 3.95
N LEU A 313 2.16 14.41 2.77
CA LEU A 313 2.66 15.77 2.53
C LEU A 313 1.59 16.83 2.85
N MET A 314 0.32 16.59 2.49
CA MET A 314 -0.78 17.49 2.82
C MET A 314 -0.99 17.58 4.34
N VAL A 315 -0.94 16.47 5.08
CA VAL A 315 -1.09 16.49 6.54
C VAL A 315 0.08 17.23 7.19
N LEU A 316 1.32 16.99 6.74
CA LEU A 316 2.52 17.68 7.21
C LEU A 316 2.51 19.18 6.89
N ALA A 317 2.04 19.55 5.70
CA ALA A 317 1.90 20.94 5.31
C ALA A 317 0.75 21.64 6.04
N HIS A 318 -0.23 20.92 6.59
CA HIS A 318 -1.37 21.52 7.26
C HIS A 318 -0.95 22.19 8.58
N ARG A 319 -1.22 23.49 8.70
CA ARG A 319 -0.94 24.30 9.91
C ARG A 319 0.53 24.30 10.39
N SER A 320 1.47 23.76 9.62
CA SER A 320 2.90 23.80 9.94
C SER A 320 3.68 24.63 8.92
N ARG A 321 4.00 25.88 9.29
CA ARG A 321 4.82 26.78 8.45
C ARG A 321 6.24 26.25 8.29
N THR A 322 6.81 25.69 9.36
CA THR A 322 8.14 25.08 9.36
C THR A 322 8.24 23.97 8.33
N GLN A 323 7.24 23.07 8.29
CA GLN A 323 7.25 21.98 7.30
C GLN A 323 7.05 22.49 5.87
N ARG A 324 6.16 23.47 5.65
CA ARG A 324 6.02 24.10 4.32
C ARG A 324 7.32 24.74 3.86
N GLN A 325 8.04 25.43 4.76
CA GLN A 325 9.34 26.01 4.42
C GLN A 325 10.37 24.95 4.03
N LYS A 326 10.53 23.88 4.82
CA LYS A 326 11.42 22.76 4.50
C LYS A 326 11.11 22.15 3.13
N MET A 327 9.83 21.93 2.83
CA MET A 327 9.40 21.40 1.52
C MET A 327 9.67 22.40 0.37
N ALA A 328 9.48 23.70 0.60
CA ALA A 328 9.76 24.72 -0.40
C ALA A 328 11.25 24.82 -0.74
N GLU A 329 12.13 24.72 0.25
CA GLU A 329 13.58 24.71 0.09
C GLU A 329 14.05 23.52 -0.77
N LEU A 330 13.35 22.38 -0.68
CA LEU A 330 13.57 21.20 -1.52
C LEU A 330 12.91 21.28 -2.91
N GLY A 331 12.22 22.38 -3.21
CA GLY A 331 11.59 22.57 -4.52
C GLY A 331 10.33 21.73 -4.73
N ILE A 332 9.49 21.55 -3.70
CA ILE A 332 8.24 20.78 -3.83
C ILE A 332 7.23 21.43 -4.79
N VAL A 333 7.22 22.76 -4.92
CA VAL A 333 6.12 23.50 -5.57
C VAL A 333 5.90 23.09 -7.04
N PRO A 334 6.94 22.98 -7.90
CA PRO A 334 6.79 22.43 -9.25
C PRO A 334 6.18 21.03 -9.27
N LEU A 335 6.61 20.14 -8.38
CA LEU A 335 6.10 18.77 -8.31
C LEU A 335 4.61 18.77 -7.91
N VAL A 336 4.20 19.57 -6.92
CA VAL A 336 2.77 19.69 -6.57
C VAL A 336 1.94 20.25 -7.73
N LEU A 337 2.48 21.20 -8.51
CA LEU A 337 1.82 21.71 -9.70
C LEU A 337 1.63 20.62 -10.77
N GLU A 338 2.66 19.80 -11.01
CA GLU A 338 2.57 18.65 -11.92
C GLU A 338 1.46 17.69 -11.48
N VAL A 339 1.46 17.29 -10.21
CA VAL A 339 0.46 16.37 -9.65
C VAL A 339 -0.95 16.99 -9.65
N ALA A 340 -1.08 18.30 -9.44
CA ALA A 340 -2.36 19.00 -9.52
C ALA A 340 -2.96 19.02 -10.93
N LEU A 341 -2.13 18.89 -11.98
CA LEU A 341 -2.56 18.90 -13.38
C LEU A 341 -2.72 17.48 -13.95
N LEU A 342 -1.81 16.57 -13.59
CA LEU A 342 -1.64 15.27 -14.26
C LEU A 342 -1.90 14.07 -13.34
N GLY A 343 -1.93 14.28 -12.02
CA GLY A 343 -2.08 13.19 -11.07
C GLY A 343 -3.48 12.55 -11.09
N SER A 344 -3.68 11.51 -10.28
CA SER A 344 -5.01 10.93 -10.10
C SER A 344 -6.00 11.95 -9.51
N PRO A 345 -7.33 11.79 -9.68
CA PRO A 345 -8.31 12.74 -9.14
C PRO A 345 -8.18 12.98 -7.62
N ILE A 346 -7.71 11.96 -6.88
CA ILE A 346 -7.47 12.07 -5.44
C ILE A 346 -6.17 12.84 -5.17
N ALA A 347 -5.10 12.54 -5.90
CA ALA A 347 -3.82 13.23 -5.78
C ALA A 347 -3.96 14.72 -6.17
N GLN A 348 -4.69 15.03 -7.24
CA GLN A 348 -4.97 16.39 -7.69
C GLN A 348 -5.64 17.23 -6.59
N LYS A 349 -6.70 16.72 -5.96
CA LYS A 349 -7.40 17.41 -4.87
C LYS A 349 -6.48 17.72 -3.69
N ARG A 350 -5.61 16.78 -3.33
CA ARG A 350 -4.62 16.95 -2.24
C ARG A 350 -3.53 17.96 -2.63
N ALA A 351 -3.02 17.87 -3.85
CA ALA A 351 -2.03 18.78 -4.40
C ALA A 351 -2.55 20.24 -4.47
N LEU A 352 -3.77 20.44 -4.96
CA LEU A 352 -4.42 21.76 -4.95
C LEU A 352 -4.54 22.34 -3.54
N LYS A 353 -4.80 21.51 -2.53
CA LYS A 353 -4.86 21.95 -1.14
C LYS A 353 -3.51 22.40 -0.61
N ILE A 354 -2.44 21.66 -0.94
CA ILE A 354 -1.06 22.04 -0.61
C ILE A 354 -0.70 23.39 -1.26
N LEU A 355 -1.00 23.57 -2.55
CA LEU A 355 -0.76 24.82 -3.27
C LEU A 355 -1.51 26.01 -2.67
N GLN A 356 -2.75 25.80 -2.22
CA GLN A 356 -3.51 26.83 -1.52
C GLN A 356 -2.75 27.35 -0.30
N TRP A 357 -2.19 26.47 0.54
CA TRP A 357 -1.44 26.90 1.73
C TRP A 357 -0.13 27.61 1.39
N PHE A 358 0.58 27.21 0.34
CA PHE A 358 1.74 27.95 -0.15
C PHE A 358 1.37 29.36 -0.66
N LYS A 359 0.22 29.51 -1.33
CA LYS A 359 -0.28 30.80 -1.81
C LYS A 359 -0.69 31.72 -0.65
N ASP A 360 -1.40 31.18 0.34
CA ASP A 360 -1.88 31.95 1.48
C ASP A 360 -0.71 32.55 2.28
N GLU A 361 0.41 31.84 2.40
CA GLU A 361 1.64 32.37 3.00
C GLU A 361 2.31 33.47 2.17
N GLY A 362 2.38 33.31 0.84
CA GLY A 362 2.89 34.36 -0.05
C GLY A 362 2.05 35.65 0.02
N SER A 363 0.73 35.49 0.19
CA SER A 363 -0.23 36.59 0.31
C SER A 363 -0.15 37.26 1.69
N ALA A 364 0.05 36.50 2.78
CA ALA A 364 0.28 37.05 4.12
C ALA A 364 1.58 37.88 4.19
N ARG A 365 2.61 37.53 3.42
CA ARG A 365 3.85 38.32 3.32
C ARG A 365 3.69 39.61 2.51
N THR A 366 2.68 39.71 1.65
CA THR A 366 2.43 40.89 0.80
C THR A 366 1.24 41.75 1.26
N GLY A 367 0.36 41.24 2.13
CA GLY A 367 -0.82 41.94 2.65
C GLY A 367 -0.58 42.86 3.84
N GLY A 368 0.66 42.96 4.36
CA GLY A 368 0.99 43.78 5.54
C GLY A 368 1.24 45.27 5.25
N HIS A 369 1.43 45.66 3.98
CA HIS A 369 1.68 47.06 3.62
C HIS A 369 0.92 47.44 2.35
N SER A 370 -0.29 47.95 2.52
CA SER A 370 -0.97 48.76 1.52
C SER A 370 -1.70 49.91 2.22
N GLY A 371 -0.91 50.93 2.57
CA GLY A 371 -1.37 52.32 2.54
C GLY A 371 -0.64 53.00 1.38
N PRO A 372 -1.30 53.89 0.61
CA PRO A 372 -0.63 54.61 -0.46
C PRO A 372 0.15 55.77 0.18
N GLN A 373 1.45 55.57 0.41
CA GLN A 373 2.37 56.69 0.44
C GLN A 373 3.44 56.44 -0.61
N ALA A 374 3.36 57.27 -1.66
CA ALA A 374 4.51 57.63 -2.43
C ALA A 374 5.53 58.22 -1.44
N ASP A 375 6.62 57.50 -1.19
CA ASP A 375 7.88 58.20 -1.00
C ASP A 375 9.06 57.35 -1.49
N GLN A 376 9.94 58.05 -2.18
CA GLN A 376 11.07 57.52 -2.91
C GLN A 376 12.15 57.05 -1.93
N PHE A 377 12.48 55.76 -1.94
CA PHE A 377 13.83 55.32 -1.57
C PHE A 377 14.23 54.09 -2.39
N SER A 378 15.39 54.22 -3.02
CA SER A 378 15.94 53.45 -4.12
C SER A 378 16.72 52.22 -3.63
N LEU A 379 16.53 51.05 -4.25
CA LEU A 379 17.57 50.09 -4.67
C LEU A 379 16.95 49.06 -5.65
N PRO A 380 17.74 48.39 -6.53
CA PRO A 380 17.47 48.34 -7.97
C PRO A 380 16.37 47.34 -8.35
N SER A 381 15.23 47.87 -8.76
CA SER A 381 14.21 47.12 -9.50
C SER A 381 14.67 47.01 -10.95
N SER A 382 15.20 45.87 -11.37
CA SER A 382 15.33 45.62 -12.82
C SER A 382 13.91 45.53 -13.39
N SER A 383 13.61 46.44 -14.33
CA SER A 383 12.36 46.48 -15.10
C SER A 383 12.08 45.16 -15.83
N ALA A 384 13.12 44.34 -16.01
CA ALA A 384 13.09 43.01 -16.59
C ALA A 384 12.16 42.05 -15.83
N GLY A 385 12.22 41.96 -14.50
CA GLY A 385 11.46 40.93 -13.76
C GLY A 385 9.93 41.14 -13.79
N LYS A 386 9.48 42.40 -13.62
CA LYS A 386 8.04 42.74 -13.70
C LYS A 386 7.51 42.64 -15.13
N GLN A 387 8.36 42.96 -16.12
CA GLN A 387 8.04 42.80 -17.53
C GLN A 387 7.95 41.32 -17.91
N GLN A 388 8.86 40.48 -17.41
CA GLN A 388 8.89 39.05 -17.69
C GLN A 388 7.72 38.30 -17.07
N ILE A 389 7.24 38.70 -15.89
CA ILE A 389 5.99 38.15 -15.31
C ILE A 389 4.77 38.57 -16.14
N ARG A 390 4.74 39.79 -16.67
CA ARG A 390 3.66 40.26 -17.56
C ARG A 390 3.69 39.57 -18.92
N GLU A 391 4.88 39.34 -19.46
CA GLU A 391 5.10 38.63 -20.72
C GLU A 391 4.76 37.15 -20.58
N CYS A 392 5.16 36.50 -19.49
CA CYS A 392 4.78 35.12 -19.17
C CYS A 392 3.26 34.99 -19.03
N ARG A 393 2.59 35.93 -18.32
CA ARG A 393 1.12 35.95 -18.22
C ARG A 393 0.44 36.17 -19.58
N ARG A 394 1.00 37.01 -20.46
CA ARG A 394 0.47 37.20 -21.83
C ARG A 394 0.68 35.96 -22.69
N ALA A 395 1.84 35.31 -22.59
CA ALA A 395 2.16 34.08 -23.30
C ALA A 395 1.20 32.96 -22.90
N VAL A 396 0.96 32.77 -21.60
CA VAL A 396 -0.02 31.79 -21.10
C VAL A 396 -1.43 32.09 -21.62
N LYS A 397 -1.89 33.35 -21.57
CA LYS A 397 -3.21 33.73 -22.11
C LYS A 397 -3.32 33.46 -23.62
N LYS A 398 -2.26 33.76 -24.38
CA LYS A 398 -2.22 33.52 -25.83
C LYS A 398 -2.27 32.02 -26.14
N MET A 399 -1.56 31.23 -25.36
CA MET A 399 -1.49 29.78 -25.51
C MET A 399 -2.81 29.09 -25.17
N VAL A 400 -3.48 29.52 -24.08
CA VAL A 400 -4.82 29.05 -23.73
C VAL A 400 -5.83 29.38 -24.84
N LYS A 401 -5.78 30.60 -25.37
CA LYS A 401 -6.65 31.01 -26.49
C LYS A 401 -6.39 30.17 -27.75
N GLN A 402 -5.12 29.97 -28.12
CA GLN A 402 -4.75 29.14 -29.26
C GLN A 402 -5.18 27.69 -29.10
N SER A 403 -5.08 27.13 -27.89
CA SER A 403 -5.55 25.76 -27.60
C SER A 403 -7.08 25.67 -27.74
N LEU A 404 -7.83 26.64 -27.21
CA LEU A 404 -9.28 26.72 -27.36
C LEU A 404 -9.71 26.81 -28.83
N ASP A 405 -9.08 27.71 -29.60
CA ASP A 405 -9.38 27.92 -31.02
C ASP A 405 -9.09 26.64 -31.84
N ARG A 406 -7.98 25.94 -31.53
CA ARG A 406 -7.61 24.70 -32.21
C ARG A 406 -8.57 23.56 -31.85
N ASN A 407 -9.00 23.47 -30.60
CA ASN A 407 -9.98 22.47 -30.15
C ASN A 407 -11.34 22.71 -30.81
N MET A 408 -11.78 23.98 -30.89
CA MET A 408 -13.00 24.37 -31.58
C MET A 408 -12.94 24.02 -33.08
N GLN A 409 -11.82 24.30 -33.76
CA GLN A 409 -11.63 23.91 -35.17
C GLN A 409 -11.71 22.40 -35.40
N VAL A 410 -11.16 21.59 -34.48
CA VAL A 410 -11.23 20.13 -34.57
C VAL A 410 -12.67 19.63 -34.37
N ILE A 411 -13.41 20.21 -33.41
CA ILE A 411 -14.81 19.89 -33.17
C ILE A 411 -15.67 20.26 -34.40
N THR A 412 -15.49 21.47 -34.95
CA THR A 412 -16.21 21.93 -36.15
C THR A 412 -15.90 21.06 -37.36
N ARG A 413 -14.63 20.68 -37.58
CA ARG A 413 -14.25 19.75 -38.67
C ARG A 413 -14.89 18.37 -38.51
N ARG A 414 -15.01 17.85 -37.30
CA ARG A 414 -15.69 16.56 -37.04
C ARG A 414 -17.20 16.66 -37.23
N ALA A 415 -17.80 17.78 -36.86
CA ALA A 415 -19.21 18.03 -37.10
C ALA A 415 -19.53 18.09 -38.61
N HIS A 416 -18.71 18.78 -39.41
CA HIS A 416 -18.89 18.86 -40.87
C HIS A 416 -18.46 17.60 -41.63
N ALA A 417 -17.48 16.84 -41.13
CA ALA A 417 -17.14 15.54 -41.72
C ALA A 417 -18.29 14.53 -41.65
N SER A 418 -19.29 14.73 -40.77
CA SER A 418 -20.50 13.91 -40.72
C SER A 418 -21.51 14.23 -41.84
N GLU A 419 -21.40 15.39 -42.50
CA GLU A 419 -22.27 15.79 -43.62
C GLU A 419 -21.73 15.26 -44.97
N ASP A 420 -20.41 15.04 -45.08
CA ASP A 420 -19.74 14.53 -46.29
C ASP A 420 -19.91 13.01 -46.52
N PHE A 421 -20.44 12.25 -45.54
CA PHE A 421 -20.68 10.81 -45.66
C PHE A 421 -21.96 10.43 -46.43
N SER A 422 -22.67 11.40 -47.01
CA SER A 422 -23.86 11.14 -47.85
C SER A 422 -23.55 10.41 -49.16
N TRP A 423 -22.31 10.48 -49.67
CA TRP A 423 -21.88 9.79 -50.89
C TRP A 423 -21.64 8.27 -50.73
N PHE A 424 -21.25 7.80 -49.54
CA PHE A 424 -20.89 6.38 -49.34
C PHE A 424 -22.09 5.46 -49.05
N LYS A 425 -23.24 6.00 -48.64
CA LYS A 425 -24.44 5.19 -48.38
C LYS A 425 -25.11 4.65 -49.67
N SER A 426 -24.79 5.21 -50.84
CA SER A 426 -25.34 4.74 -52.13
C SER A 426 -24.62 3.50 -52.68
N LEU A 427 -23.40 3.20 -52.25
CA LEU A 427 -22.57 2.13 -52.85
C LEU A 427 -22.74 0.76 -52.17
N ALA A 428 -23.23 0.72 -50.93
CA ALA A 428 -23.42 -0.53 -50.18
C ALA A 428 -24.73 -1.29 -50.55
N ALA A 429 -25.60 -0.70 -51.39
CA ALA A 429 -26.87 -1.31 -51.79
C ALA A 429 -26.81 -2.10 -53.13
N SER A 430 -25.69 -2.02 -53.87
CA SER A 430 -25.53 -2.69 -55.17
C SER A 430 -24.29 -3.58 -55.20
N SER A 431 -24.35 -4.78 -54.60
CA SER A 431 -23.78 -5.99 -55.20
C SER A 431 -24.26 -7.21 -54.45
N SER A 432 -25.29 -7.84 -55.02
CA SER A 432 -25.85 -9.13 -54.63
C SER A 432 -25.25 -10.23 -55.50
N SER A 433 -25.04 -11.40 -54.87
CA SER A 433 -24.99 -12.74 -55.46
C SER A 433 -23.77 -13.15 -56.31
N LYS A 434 -23.07 -14.22 -55.92
CA LYS A 434 -23.33 -15.59 -56.42
C LYS A 434 -22.38 -16.63 -55.81
N SER A 435 -22.94 -17.83 -55.69
CA SER A 435 -22.53 -19.15 -55.18
C SER A 435 -21.29 -19.82 -55.82
N LEU A 436 -20.55 -20.60 -54.99
CA LEU A 436 -19.97 -21.99 -55.07
C LEU A 436 -19.62 -22.63 -56.45
N PRO A 437 -18.82 -23.74 -56.61
CA PRO A 437 -18.34 -24.79 -55.67
C PRO A 437 -16.81 -25.12 -55.83
N TYR A 438 -16.13 -26.12 -55.24
CA TYR A 438 -16.40 -27.44 -54.65
C TYR A 438 -15.45 -27.70 -53.48
#